data_AF-A0A7W1EK01-F1
#
_entry.id   AF-A0A7W1EK01-F1
#
_cell.length_a   1.000
_cell.length_b   1.000
_cell.length_c   1.000
_cell.angle_alpha   90.00
_cell.angle_beta   90.00
_cell.angle_gamma   90.00
#
_symmetry.space_group_name_H-M   'P 1'
#
loop_
_entity.id
_entity.type
_entity.pdbx_description
1 polymer ?
#
loop_
_entity_poly.entity_id
_entity_poly.type
_entity_poly.pdbx_seq_one_letter_code
_entity_poly.pdbx_strand_id
1 'polypeptide(L)'
;MRQPITGYHVDVERQWVAELRCGHAQHVRHEPPWQDRPWTITEEGRASHLGSELECPHCDGFAMIPAAMHDAGMVPQSEHSRDVVPMAEASRPAKISALFSSVERGSPAVVPPRLEISAVFGNVELDLRTSHFDPQGTEIIITATFGNVEICLPVGTIVENHGSGILASVRCRVGEPMDASAPRAHVRITGRAILSSIEITDGLDDGADD
;
A
#
# COMPACT_ATOMS: atom_id res chain seq x y z
N MET A 1 8.83 5.44 19.78
CA MET A 1 9.43 5.94 21.01
C MET A 1 8.66 5.30 22.15
N ARG A 2 9.22 5.27 23.36
CA ARG A 2 8.48 4.79 24.53
C ARG A 2 7.38 5.78 24.91
N GLN A 3 6.18 5.30 25.20
CA GLN A 3 4.99 6.11 25.51
C GLN A 3 4.25 5.50 26.71
N PRO A 4 3.79 6.33 27.67
CA PRO A 4 3.07 5.82 28.83
C PRO A 4 1.67 5.37 28.46
N ILE A 5 1.21 4.29 29.09
CA ILE A 5 -0.16 3.78 28.96
C ILE A 5 -1.13 4.73 29.67
N THR A 6 -2.17 5.18 28.98
CA THR A 6 -3.21 6.07 29.51
C THR A 6 -4.52 5.35 29.80
N GLY A 7 -4.74 4.19 29.20
CA GLY A 7 -5.98 3.44 29.34
C GLY A 7 -5.90 2.05 28.71
N TYR A 8 -7.01 1.31 28.82
CA TYR A 8 -7.18 0.02 28.17
C TYR A 8 -8.61 -0.11 27.65
N HIS A 9 -8.77 -0.80 26.54
CA HIS A 9 -10.06 -1.30 26.09
C HIS A 9 -9.94 -2.73 25.56
N VAL A 10 -11.09 -3.33 25.30
CA VAL A 10 -11.21 -4.64 24.66
C VAL A 10 -11.74 -4.41 23.24
N ASP A 11 -11.09 -4.99 22.26
CA ASP A 11 -11.55 -4.91 20.87
C ASP A 11 -12.64 -5.94 20.55
N VAL A 12 -13.07 -5.96 19.28
CA VAL A 12 -14.11 -6.87 18.79
C VAL A 12 -13.71 -8.35 18.86
N GLU A 13 -12.42 -8.66 18.89
CA GLU A 13 -11.87 -10.02 19.02
C GLU A 13 -11.63 -10.42 20.48
N ARG A 14 -12.10 -9.59 21.42
CA ARG A 14 -11.96 -9.77 22.86
C ARG A 14 -10.49 -9.77 23.32
N GLN A 15 -9.63 -9.04 22.60
CA GLN A 15 -8.23 -8.85 22.94
C GLN A 15 -8.03 -7.53 23.70
N TRP A 16 -7.13 -7.52 24.68
CA TRP A 16 -6.79 -6.31 25.41
C TRP A 16 -5.88 -5.40 24.60
N VAL A 17 -6.25 -4.12 24.55
CA VAL A 17 -5.53 -3.05 23.86
C VAL A 17 -5.15 -1.99 24.87
N ALA A 18 -3.87 -1.63 24.95
CA ALA A 18 -3.38 -0.50 25.73
C ALA A 18 -3.43 0.77 24.87
N GLU A 19 -4.00 1.83 25.42
CA GLU A 19 -4.00 3.17 24.84
C GLU A 19 -2.76 3.91 25.31
N LEU A 20 -2.02 4.52 24.39
CA LEU A 20 -0.78 5.23 24.69
C LEU A 20 -0.99 6.74 24.60
N ARG A 21 -0.21 7.50 25.37
CA ARG A 21 -0.26 8.98 25.37
C ARG A 21 -0.08 9.61 23.98
N CYS A 22 0.64 8.97 23.07
CA CYS A 22 0.81 9.45 21.70
C CYS A 22 -0.48 9.35 20.84
N GLY A 23 -1.56 8.79 21.36
CA GLY A 23 -2.82 8.57 20.64
C GLY A 23 -2.90 7.22 19.92
N HIS A 24 -1.80 6.45 19.87
CA HIS A 24 -1.80 5.11 19.29
C HIS A 24 -2.24 4.05 20.31
N ALA A 25 -2.72 2.93 19.80
CA ALA A 25 -3.16 1.79 20.59
C ALA A 25 -2.33 0.54 20.24
N GLN A 26 -2.05 -0.31 21.23
CA GLN A 26 -1.25 -1.52 21.05
C GLN A 26 -1.90 -2.72 21.74
N HIS A 27 -2.02 -3.85 21.04
CA HIS A 27 -2.42 -5.10 21.67
C HIS A 27 -1.42 -5.53 22.73
N VAL A 28 -1.93 -5.89 23.92
CA VAL A 28 -1.12 -6.36 25.03
C VAL A 28 -1.56 -7.78 25.38
N ARG A 29 -0.71 -8.76 25.04
CA ARG A 29 -0.98 -10.18 25.23
C ARG A 29 0.09 -10.82 26.11
N HIS A 30 -0.31 -11.83 26.87
CA HIS A 30 0.60 -12.73 27.58
C HIS A 30 0.61 -14.07 26.86
N GLU A 31 1.61 -14.28 26.01
CA GLU A 31 1.80 -15.51 25.22
C GLU A 31 3.23 -16.04 25.39
N PRO A 32 3.59 -16.59 26.57
CA PRO A 32 4.88 -17.25 26.75
C PRO A 32 5.07 -18.42 25.76
N PRO A 33 6.27 -18.63 25.21
CA PRO A 33 7.54 -17.94 25.50
C PRO A 33 7.74 -16.63 24.73
N TRP A 34 6.82 -16.27 23.83
CA TRP A 34 7.01 -15.21 22.85
C TRP A 34 6.71 -13.81 23.40
N GLN A 35 5.78 -13.68 24.34
CA GLN A 35 5.41 -12.41 24.98
C GLN A 35 5.08 -12.61 26.46
N ASP A 36 6.05 -12.32 27.33
CA ASP A 36 5.87 -12.44 28.78
C ASP A 36 5.34 -11.14 29.40
N ARG A 37 4.01 -11.00 29.47
CA ARG A 37 3.32 -9.85 30.09
C ARG A 37 2.21 -10.27 31.07
N PRO A 38 2.53 -10.93 32.19
CA PRO A 38 1.53 -11.54 33.07
C PRO A 38 0.57 -10.52 33.69
N TRP A 39 0.99 -9.25 33.76
CA TRP A 39 0.16 -8.13 34.18
C TRP A 39 -1.06 -7.87 33.28
N THR A 40 -1.06 -8.37 32.03
CA THR A 40 -2.20 -8.21 31.11
C THR A 40 -3.36 -9.15 31.42
N ILE A 41 -3.13 -10.20 32.21
CA ILE A 41 -4.10 -11.27 32.46
C ILE A 41 -5.23 -10.78 33.37
N THR A 42 -4.89 -10.10 34.46
CA THR A 42 -5.85 -9.63 35.46
C THR A 42 -6.15 -8.15 35.32
N GLU A 43 -7.33 -7.74 35.79
CA GLU A 43 -7.72 -6.32 35.79
C GLU A 43 -6.85 -5.50 36.73
N GLU A 44 -6.54 -6.03 37.92
CA GLU A 44 -5.63 -5.39 38.86
C GLU A 44 -4.22 -5.23 38.28
N GLY A 45 -3.76 -6.25 37.53
CA GLY A 45 -2.49 -6.20 36.81
C GLY A 45 -2.45 -5.05 35.82
N ARG A 46 -3.48 -4.91 34.96
CA ARG A 46 -3.58 -3.78 34.01
C ARG A 46 -3.67 -2.44 34.73
N ALA A 47 -4.51 -2.33 35.76
CA ALA A 47 -4.65 -1.09 36.54
C ALA A 47 -3.31 -0.64 37.14
N SER A 48 -2.51 -1.57 37.67
CA SER A 48 -1.18 -1.26 38.22
C SER A 48 -0.16 -0.81 37.16
N HIS A 49 -0.39 -1.09 35.88
CA HIS A 49 0.50 -0.75 34.77
C HIS A 49 0.11 0.55 34.04
N LEU A 50 -0.98 1.21 34.43
CA LEU A 50 -1.27 2.56 33.97
C LEU A 50 -0.09 3.50 34.27
N GLY A 51 0.27 4.33 33.29
CA GLY A 51 1.42 5.23 33.36
C GLY A 51 2.78 4.57 33.05
N SER A 52 2.87 3.24 32.99
CA SER A 52 4.10 2.55 32.56
C SER A 52 4.39 2.78 31.08
N GLU A 53 5.67 2.83 30.71
CA GLU A 53 6.09 3.08 29.32
C GLU A 53 6.17 1.80 28.47
N LEU A 54 5.45 1.79 27.35
CA LEU A 54 5.56 0.79 26.28
C LEU A 54 6.25 1.37 25.04
N GLU A 55 7.02 0.55 24.32
CA GLU A 55 7.54 0.91 23.00
C GLU A 55 6.38 1.06 22.02
N CYS A 56 6.27 2.23 21.39
CA CYS A 56 5.28 2.50 20.36
C CYS A 56 5.95 2.43 18.97
N PRO A 57 5.74 1.33 18.20
CA PRO A 57 6.36 1.15 16.89
C PRO A 57 6.03 2.28 15.91
N HIS A 58 4.79 2.80 15.97
CA HIS A 58 4.35 3.95 15.16
C HIS A 58 5.18 5.21 15.44
N CYS A 59 5.61 5.42 16.68
CA CYS A 59 6.44 6.57 17.06
C CYS A 59 7.93 6.29 16.89
N ASP A 60 8.40 5.04 16.82
CA ASP A 60 9.83 4.67 16.68
C ASP A 60 10.34 4.69 15.24
N GLY A 61 9.54 5.20 14.29
CA GLY A 61 10.01 5.39 12.93
C GLY A 61 9.32 4.52 11.89
N PHE A 62 8.16 3.92 12.20
CA PHE A 62 7.18 3.58 11.14
C PHE A 62 6.49 4.86 10.61
N ALA A 63 7.31 5.82 10.18
CA ALA A 63 6.90 6.95 9.35
C ALA A 63 6.95 6.50 7.88
N MET A 64 6.05 5.58 7.49
CA MET A 64 5.74 5.33 6.07
C MET A 64 4.33 5.82 5.72
N ILE A 65 3.67 6.52 6.64
CA ILE A 65 2.37 7.16 6.43
C ILE A 65 2.56 8.68 6.56
N PRO A 66 2.27 9.49 5.53
CA PRO A 66 2.34 10.95 5.63
C PRO A 66 1.38 11.47 6.71
N ALA A 67 1.82 12.50 7.45
CA ALA A 67 1.12 13.12 8.58
C ALA A 67 -0.30 13.68 8.28
N ALA A 68 -0.75 13.65 7.03
CA ALA A 68 -2.05 14.16 6.59
C ALA A 68 -3.26 13.29 7.02
N MET A 69 -3.04 12.11 7.62
CA MET A 69 -4.12 11.18 7.98
C MET A 69 -4.57 11.26 9.45
N HIS A 70 -4.09 12.23 10.24
CA HIS A 70 -4.55 12.42 11.62
C HIS A 70 -5.95 13.07 11.74
N ASP A 71 -6.57 13.55 10.65
CA ASP A 71 -7.83 14.34 10.70
C ASP A 71 -8.97 13.81 9.83
N ALA A 72 -8.78 12.70 9.11
CA ALA A 72 -9.85 12.11 8.28
C ALA A 72 -10.60 11.04 9.08
N GLY A 73 -11.65 11.47 9.80
CA GLY A 73 -12.63 10.56 10.38
C GLY A 73 -13.14 9.57 9.34
N MET A 74 -12.84 8.29 9.56
CA MET A 74 -13.28 7.18 8.72
C MET A 74 -14.78 6.95 8.93
N VAL A 75 -15.62 7.58 8.11
CA VAL A 75 -17.01 7.15 7.88
C VAL A 75 -17.00 6.26 6.63
N PRO A 76 -17.60 5.05 6.66
CA PRO A 76 -17.73 4.25 5.46
C PRO A 76 -18.81 4.88 4.59
N GLN A 77 -18.42 5.39 3.42
CA GLN A 77 -19.35 5.67 2.34
C GLN A 77 -19.02 4.73 1.17
N SER A 78 -19.71 3.59 1.13
CA SER A 78 -20.26 3.12 -0.14
C SER A 78 -21.03 4.29 -0.76
N GLU A 79 -20.97 4.50 -2.08
CA GLU A 79 -22.13 4.56 -3.00
C GLU A 79 -21.61 4.66 -4.45
N HIS A 80 -22.24 3.91 -5.34
CA HIS A 80 -22.19 4.13 -6.78
C HIS A 80 -22.61 5.57 -7.11
N SER A 81 -21.79 6.32 -7.87
CA SER A 81 -22.34 7.35 -8.76
C SER A 81 -21.50 7.46 -10.02
N ARG A 82 -22.15 7.20 -11.15
CA ARG A 82 -21.67 7.54 -12.48
C ARG A 82 -21.86 9.04 -12.64
N ASP A 83 -20.77 9.79 -12.73
CA ASP A 83 -20.79 11.15 -13.26
C ASP A 83 -19.59 11.38 -14.17
N VAL A 84 -19.90 11.87 -15.37
CA VAL A 84 -18.95 12.29 -16.40
C VAL A 84 -18.34 13.62 -15.97
N VAL A 85 -17.03 13.68 -15.76
CA VAL A 85 -16.33 14.93 -15.39
C VAL A 85 -15.68 15.56 -16.64
N PRO A 86 -15.85 16.88 -16.89
CA PRO A 86 -15.28 17.55 -18.06
C PRO A 86 -13.75 17.68 -18.00
N MET A 87 -13.19 17.79 -19.19
CA MET A 87 -11.78 17.92 -19.54
C MET A 87 -11.17 19.26 -19.06
N ALA A 88 -10.80 19.38 -17.77
CA ALA A 88 -9.86 20.39 -17.25
C ALA A 88 -9.52 20.21 -15.76
N GLU A 89 -8.74 19.20 -15.37
CA GLU A 89 -8.00 19.23 -14.10
C GLU A 89 -6.59 18.68 -14.28
N ALA A 90 -5.64 19.61 -14.41
CA ALA A 90 -4.23 19.31 -14.41
C ALA A 90 -3.76 18.84 -13.02
N SER A 91 -3.07 17.70 -13.02
CA SER A 91 -2.03 17.32 -12.06
C SER A 91 -2.42 17.25 -10.58
N ARG A 92 -3.28 16.29 -10.23
CA ARG A 92 -3.17 15.58 -8.94
C ARG A 92 -2.61 14.18 -9.23
N PRO A 93 -1.58 13.68 -8.52
CA PRO A 93 -1.18 12.29 -8.68
C PRO A 93 -2.39 11.42 -8.31
N ALA A 94 -2.84 10.58 -9.24
CA ALA A 94 -3.83 9.57 -8.88
C ALA A 94 -3.13 8.59 -7.94
N LYS A 95 -3.75 8.31 -6.79
CA LYS A 95 -3.20 7.41 -5.78
C LYS A 95 -4.06 6.17 -5.65
N ILE A 96 -3.42 5.01 -5.70
CA ILE A 96 -4.01 3.71 -5.42
C ILE A 96 -3.34 3.19 -4.15
N SER A 97 -4.13 2.83 -3.14
CA SER A 97 -3.62 2.41 -1.84
C SER A 97 -4.32 1.13 -1.39
N ALA A 98 -3.54 0.10 -1.11
CA ALA A 98 -3.95 -1.10 -0.42
C ALA A 98 -3.25 -1.14 0.95
N LEU A 99 -4.03 -1.07 2.02
CA LEU A 99 -3.53 -1.12 3.40
C LEU A 99 -4.30 -2.22 4.12
N PHE A 100 -3.64 -3.34 4.42
CA PHE A 100 -4.31 -4.54 4.94
C PHE A 100 -5.50 -5.01 4.07
N SER A 101 -5.43 -4.78 2.76
CA SER A 101 -6.52 -5.03 1.81
C SER A 101 -5.99 -5.51 0.46
N SER A 102 -6.88 -6.04 -0.38
CA SER A 102 -6.61 -6.29 -1.80
C SER A 102 -7.31 -5.21 -2.63
N VAL A 103 -6.64 -4.72 -3.66
CA VAL A 103 -7.21 -3.81 -4.66
C VAL A 103 -7.09 -4.46 -6.04
N GLU A 104 -8.21 -4.91 -6.57
CA GLU A 104 -8.36 -5.31 -7.97
C GLU A 104 -9.07 -4.16 -8.68
N ARG A 105 -8.36 -3.45 -9.57
CA ARG A 105 -8.94 -2.29 -10.26
C ARG A 105 -8.85 -2.48 -11.77
N GLY A 106 -10.01 -2.40 -12.43
CA GLY A 106 -10.09 -2.35 -13.88
C GLY A 106 -9.45 -1.09 -14.46
N SER A 107 -9.02 -1.18 -15.72
CA SER A 107 -8.28 -0.14 -16.44
C SER A 107 -8.96 1.24 -16.35
N PRO A 108 -8.28 2.27 -15.81
CA PRO A 108 -8.73 3.63 -16.03
C PRO A 108 -8.66 3.95 -17.53
N ALA A 109 -9.65 4.68 -18.06
CA ALA A 109 -9.66 5.04 -19.47
C ALA A 109 -8.40 5.83 -19.88
N VAL A 110 -7.84 6.62 -18.96
CA VAL A 110 -6.60 7.38 -19.13
C VAL A 110 -5.74 7.23 -17.88
N VAL A 111 -4.48 6.85 -18.06
CA VAL A 111 -3.46 6.81 -17.01
C VAL A 111 -2.83 8.20 -16.89
N PRO A 112 -2.78 8.80 -15.69
CA PRO A 112 -2.19 10.11 -15.51
C PRO A 112 -0.66 10.08 -15.69
N PRO A 113 -0.02 11.22 -15.98
CA PRO A 113 1.44 11.32 -16.11
C PRO A 113 2.21 10.86 -14.86
N ARG A 114 1.55 10.86 -13.69
CA ARG A 114 2.10 10.40 -12.43
C ARG A 114 1.04 9.60 -11.66
N LEU A 115 1.33 8.32 -11.44
CA LEU A 115 0.49 7.36 -10.71
C LEU A 115 1.26 6.87 -9.48
N GLU A 116 0.66 6.97 -8.30
CA GLU A 116 1.27 6.49 -7.04
C GLU A 116 0.54 5.25 -6.55
N ILE A 117 1.29 4.16 -6.35
CA ILE A 117 0.79 2.89 -5.85
C ILE A 117 1.44 2.59 -4.50
N SER A 118 0.63 2.36 -3.48
CA SER A 118 1.10 1.96 -2.15
C SER A 118 0.43 0.65 -1.75
N ALA A 119 1.24 -0.38 -1.50
CA ALA A 119 0.79 -1.68 -1.01
C ALA A 119 1.52 -1.97 0.31
N VAL A 120 0.80 -1.90 1.43
CA VAL A 120 1.33 -2.17 2.77
C VAL A 120 0.50 -3.31 3.36
N PHE A 121 1.12 -4.48 3.53
CA PHE A 121 0.42 -5.71 3.90
C PHE A 121 -0.80 -5.98 3.01
N GLY A 122 -0.65 -5.81 1.69
CA GLY A 122 -1.76 -5.86 0.74
C GLY A 122 -1.33 -6.25 -0.66
N ASN A 123 -2.33 -6.49 -1.50
CA ASN A 123 -2.16 -6.82 -2.91
C ASN A 123 -2.75 -5.71 -3.78
N VAL A 124 -2.07 -5.36 -4.87
CA VAL A 124 -2.60 -4.46 -5.89
C VAL A 124 -2.45 -5.13 -7.23
N GLU A 125 -3.57 -5.41 -7.88
CA GLU A 125 -3.63 -5.90 -9.25
C GLU A 125 -4.25 -4.82 -10.13
N LEU A 126 -3.49 -4.38 -11.13
CA LEU A 126 -3.88 -3.28 -12.01
C LEU A 126 -3.75 -3.69 -13.48
N ASP A 127 -4.89 -3.94 -14.12
CA ASP A 127 -4.94 -4.18 -15.56
C ASP A 127 -4.99 -2.84 -16.29
N LEU A 128 -3.91 -2.48 -16.99
CA LEU A 128 -3.80 -1.28 -17.81
C LEU A 128 -3.82 -1.57 -19.31
N ARG A 129 -4.07 -2.81 -19.76
CA ARG A 129 -3.92 -3.24 -21.16
C ARG A 129 -4.69 -2.40 -22.16
N THR A 130 -5.86 -1.91 -21.77
CA THR A 130 -6.74 -1.08 -22.61
C THR A 130 -6.68 0.42 -22.27
N SER A 131 -5.76 0.82 -21.40
CA SER A 131 -5.69 2.21 -20.92
C SER A 131 -4.87 3.08 -21.87
N HIS A 132 -5.26 4.34 -22.03
CA HIS A 132 -4.46 5.32 -22.77
C HIS A 132 -3.45 6.00 -21.83
N PHE A 133 -2.20 6.10 -22.25
CA PHE A 133 -1.13 6.75 -21.49
C PHE A 133 -0.86 8.16 -21.98
N ASP A 134 -0.29 9.00 -21.12
CA ASP A 134 0.15 10.32 -21.52
C ASP A 134 1.24 10.25 -22.61
N PRO A 135 1.13 11.01 -23.73
CA PRO A 135 2.13 11.03 -24.79
C PRO A 135 3.54 11.46 -24.36
N GLN A 136 3.67 12.22 -23.28
CA GLN A 136 4.96 12.62 -22.69
C GLN A 136 5.58 11.54 -21.81
N GLY A 137 4.88 10.43 -21.62
CA GLY A 137 5.26 9.33 -20.73
C GLY A 137 4.57 9.42 -19.37
N THR A 138 4.57 8.30 -18.67
CA THR A 138 3.92 8.14 -17.36
C THR A 138 4.92 7.60 -16.36
N GLU A 139 5.01 8.23 -15.19
CA GLU A 139 5.73 7.68 -14.03
C GLU A 139 4.76 6.92 -13.12
N ILE A 140 5.08 5.65 -12.84
CA ILE A 140 4.41 4.85 -11.83
C ILE A 140 5.37 4.69 -10.65
N ILE A 141 4.99 5.27 -9.51
CA ILE A 141 5.76 5.25 -8.27
C ILE A 141 5.17 4.18 -7.36
N ILE A 142 5.93 3.14 -7.06
CA ILE A 142 5.46 1.98 -6.30
C ILE A 142 6.16 1.92 -4.93
N THR A 143 5.37 1.93 -3.86
CA THR A 143 5.83 1.66 -2.50
C THR A 143 5.18 0.39 -2.00
N ALA A 144 5.93 -0.71 -2.00
CA ALA A 144 5.46 -2.03 -1.58
C ALA A 144 6.20 -2.49 -0.31
N THR A 145 5.46 -2.91 0.70
CA THR A 145 6.00 -3.43 1.98
C THR A 145 5.13 -4.59 2.45
N PHE A 146 5.71 -5.79 2.53
CA PHE A 146 4.97 -7.03 2.84
C PHE A 146 3.74 -7.24 1.93
N GLY A 147 3.86 -6.97 0.64
CA GLY A 147 2.74 -7.00 -0.31
C GLY A 147 3.14 -7.50 -1.69
N ASN A 148 2.13 -7.61 -2.56
CA ASN A 148 2.32 -7.91 -3.98
C ASN A 148 1.71 -6.78 -4.82
N VAL A 149 2.40 -6.42 -5.90
CA VAL A 149 1.91 -5.44 -6.87
C VAL A 149 2.10 -6.03 -8.25
N GLU A 150 1.01 -6.20 -8.97
CA GLU A 150 0.99 -6.72 -10.33
C GLU A 150 0.36 -5.68 -11.27
N ILE A 151 1.05 -5.38 -12.36
CA ILE A 151 0.63 -4.38 -13.34
C ILE A 151 0.74 -4.98 -14.74
N CYS A 152 -0.39 -5.08 -15.44
CA CYS A 152 -0.42 -5.52 -16.83
C CYS A 152 -0.51 -4.31 -17.76
N LEU A 153 0.54 -4.06 -18.54
CA LEU A 153 0.63 -2.94 -19.47
C LEU A 153 0.10 -3.30 -20.87
N PRO A 154 -0.27 -2.30 -21.70
CA PRO A 154 -0.52 -2.55 -23.11
C PRO A 154 0.70 -3.16 -23.80
N VAL A 155 0.44 -4.04 -24.77
CA VAL A 155 1.50 -4.66 -25.58
C VAL A 155 2.30 -3.58 -26.32
N GLY A 156 3.63 -3.72 -26.31
CA GLY A 156 4.54 -2.77 -26.96
C GLY A 156 4.86 -1.51 -26.13
N THR A 157 4.44 -1.47 -24.86
CA THR A 157 4.84 -0.42 -23.91
C THR A 157 6.34 -0.45 -23.68
N ILE A 158 6.99 0.71 -23.80
CA ILE A 158 8.40 0.85 -23.44
C ILE A 158 8.47 1.11 -21.93
N VAL A 159 9.17 0.24 -21.20
CA VAL A 159 9.31 0.36 -19.75
C VAL A 159 10.76 0.66 -19.36
N GLU A 160 10.94 1.72 -18.58
CA GLU A 160 12.18 2.05 -17.88
C GLU A 160 12.03 1.68 -16.40
N ASN A 161 12.69 0.60 -15.96
CA ASN A 161 12.59 0.14 -14.57
C ASN A 161 13.74 0.68 -13.71
N HIS A 162 13.40 1.54 -12.74
CA HIS A 162 14.28 2.07 -11.70
C HIS A 162 13.83 1.67 -10.29
N GLY A 163 13.02 0.62 -10.15
CA GLY A 163 12.60 0.09 -8.87
C GLY A 163 13.76 -0.49 -8.06
N SER A 164 13.74 -0.28 -6.74
CA SER A 164 14.76 -0.81 -5.83
C SER A 164 14.13 -1.75 -4.79
N GLY A 165 14.79 -2.88 -4.52
CA GLY A 165 14.28 -3.92 -3.61
C GLY A 165 15.22 -4.20 -2.44
N ILE A 166 14.66 -4.39 -1.24
CA ILE A 166 15.36 -4.94 -0.07
C ILE A 166 14.67 -6.24 0.30
N LEU A 167 15.36 -7.38 0.10
CA LEU A 167 14.78 -8.72 0.23
C LEU A 167 13.45 -8.85 -0.54
N ALA A 168 13.41 -8.30 -1.76
CA ALA A 168 12.22 -8.19 -2.58
C ALA A 168 12.52 -8.61 -4.03
N SER A 169 11.48 -9.00 -4.77
CA SER A 169 11.55 -9.26 -6.20
C SER A 169 10.93 -8.10 -6.95
N VAL A 170 11.65 -7.55 -7.94
CA VAL A 170 11.10 -6.54 -8.86
C VAL A 170 11.38 -7.03 -10.27
N ARG A 171 10.34 -7.48 -10.97
CA ARG A 171 10.44 -8.07 -12.31
C ARG A 171 9.63 -7.25 -13.31
N CYS A 172 10.22 -7.06 -14.49
CA CYS A 172 9.58 -6.41 -15.61
C CYS A 172 9.78 -7.31 -16.83
N ARG A 173 8.68 -7.90 -17.34
CA ARG A 173 8.64 -8.71 -18.55
C ARG A 173 7.73 -8.02 -19.55
N VAL A 174 8.33 -7.22 -20.42
CA VAL A 174 7.62 -6.59 -21.53
C VAL A 174 8.26 -7.06 -22.83
N GLY A 175 7.42 -7.48 -23.77
CA GLY A 175 7.86 -7.97 -25.06
C GLY A 175 8.40 -6.85 -25.94
N GLU A 176 9.25 -7.22 -26.90
CA GLU A 176 9.66 -6.31 -27.96
C GLU A 176 8.48 -6.03 -28.90
N PRO A 177 8.28 -4.77 -29.32
CA PRO A 177 7.15 -4.42 -30.18
C PRO A 177 7.29 -5.05 -31.57
N MET A 178 6.20 -5.67 -32.04
CA MET A 178 6.13 -6.28 -33.37
C MET A 178 6.14 -5.27 -34.52
N ASP A 179 5.70 -4.03 -34.28
CA ASP A 179 5.72 -2.92 -35.25
C ASP A 179 6.46 -1.72 -34.66
N ALA A 180 7.57 -1.36 -35.30
CA ALA A 180 8.40 -0.26 -34.84
C ALA A 180 7.72 1.13 -34.96
N SER A 181 6.73 1.26 -35.86
CA SER A 181 6.09 2.53 -36.22
C SER A 181 4.82 2.85 -35.44
N ALA A 182 4.29 1.90 -34.66
CA ALA A 182 3.07 2.11 -33.88
C ALA A 182 3.31 3.09 -32.72
N PRO A 183 2.33 3.95 -32.35
CA PRO A 183 2.42 4.80 -31.17
C PRO A 183 2.63 3.96 -29.91
N ARG A 184 3.60 4.35 -29.06
CA ARG A 184 3.96 3.58 -27.86
C ARG A 184 3.74 4.38 -26.60
N ALA A 185 3.25 3.71 -25.58
CA ALA A 185 3.31 4.23 -24.22
C ALA A 185 4.76 4.17 -23.71
N HIS A 186 5.20 5.22 -23.05
CA HIS A 186 6.45 5.26 -22.30
C HIS A 186 6.12 5.25 -20.82
N VAL A 187 6.58 4.23 -20.11
CA VAL A 187 6.31 4.05 -18.68
C VAL A 187 7.62 3.98 -17.92
N ARG A 188 7.78 4.85 -16.92
CA ARG A 188 8.91 4.82 -15.99
C ARG A 188 8.45 4.31 -14.64
N ILE A 189 9.07 3.24 -14.17
CA ILE A 189 8.77 2.63 -12.88
C ILE A 189 9.81 3.09 -11.86
N THR A 190 9.35 3.66 -10.75
CA THR A 190 10.22 4.07 -9.63
C THR A 190 9.65 3.60 -8.30
N GLY A 191 10.49 3.63 -7.26
CA GLY A 191 10.05 3.40 -5.88
C GLY A 191 10.78 2.26 -5.18
N ARG A 192 10.20 1.78 -4.09
CA ARG A 192 10.83 0.86 -3.15
C ARG A 192 9.94 -0.34 -2.84
N ALA A 193 10.57 -1.50 -2.90
CA ALA A 193 10.03 -2.80 -2.50
C ALA A 193 10.78 -3.31 -1.26
N ILE A 194 10.06 -3.70 -0.21
CA ILE A 194 10.64 -4.28 1.01
C ILE A 194 9.85 -5.54 1.36
N LEU A 195 10.52 -6.70 1.35
CA LEU A 195 9.87 -7.99 1.63
C LEU A 195 8.58 -8.17 0.82
N SER A 196 8.64 -7.83 -0.47
CA SER A 196 7.49 -7.75 -1.36
C SER A 196 7.84 -8.27 -2.75
N SER A 197 6.81 -8.48 -3.58
CA SER A 197 6.96 -8.77 -5.00
C SER A 197 6.32 -7.66 -5.83
N ILE A 198 7.02 -7.20 -6.86
CA ILE A 198 6.48 -6.30 -7.88
C ILE A 198 6.68 -6.99 -9.22
N GLU A 199 5.58 -7.20 -9.93
CA GLU A 199 5.53 -7.85 -11.23
C GLU A 199 4.91 -6.87 -12.24
N ILE A 200 5.64 -6.60 -13.32
CA ILE A 200 5.15 -5.78 -14.43
C ILE A 200 5.23 -6.65 -15.68
N THR A 201 4.09 -6.87 -16.30
CA THR A 201 3.93 -7.66 -17.51
C THR A 201 3.31 -6.80 -18.61
N ASP A 202 3.38 -7.26 -19.84
CA ASP A 202 2.46 -6.80 -20.88
C ASP A 202 1.40 -7.86 -21.17
N GLY A 203 0.35 -7.47 -21.90
CA GLY A 203 -0.75 -8.38 -22.24
C GLY A 203 -0.40 -9.57 -23.14
N LEU A 204 0.89 -9.84 -23.41
CA LEU A 204 1.33 -11.09 -24.05
C LEU A 204 1.73 -12.15 -23.02
N ASP A 205 2.02 -11.75 -21.78
CA ASP A 205 2.48 -12.60 -20.69
C ASP A 205 1.31 -12.92 -19.73
N ASP A 206 0.23 -13.54 -20.24
CA ASP A 206 -0.94 -13.97 -19.44
C ASP A 206 -0.65 -15.25 -18.61
N GLY A 207 0.57 -15.39 -18.06
CA GLY A 207 0.87 -16.40 -17.04
C GLY A 207 0.95 -17.85 -17.53
N ALA A 208 1.68 -18.12 -18.62
CA ALA A 208 2.16 -19.47 -18.88
C ALA A 208 3.33 -19.81 -17.94
N ASP A 209 3.04 -20.02 -16.65
CA ASP A 209 3.91 -20.78 -15.75
C ASP A 209 3.88 -22.26 -16.21
N ASP A 210 5.04 -22.81 -16.57
CA ASP A 210 5.33 -24.25 -16.66
C ASP A 210 5.89 -24.75 -15.32
#